data_AF-A0A836QGU5-F1
#
_entry.id   AF-A0A836QGU5-F1
#
_cell.length_a   1.000
_cell.length_b   1.000
_cell.length_c   1.000
_cell.angle_alpha   90.00
_cell.angle_beta   90.00
_cell.angle_gamma   90.00
#
_symmetry.space_group_name_H-M   'P 1'
#
loop_
_entity.id
_entity.type
_entity.pdbx_description
1 polymer ?
#
loop_
_entity_poly.entity_id
_entity_poly.type
_entity_poly.pdbx_seq_one_letter_code
_entity_poly.pdbx_strand_id
1 'polypeptide(L)'
;MSIKPGELQIRNTVLDSASIQVSRRGRRVKTDRTDAQGLIRVLTALYRGEHQVARTVRVPSPEEEDHKRLLRGRDNLLRERIRHANRIRGLLNLQGVHHIDPNRRDWTAALKKLRTGDGRAFPNQLMREIRREAKLLAQIKRMLAEVEAEIAGMIRDTDKRRHPAQRGK
;
A
#
# COMPACT_ATOMS: atom_id res chain seq x y z
N MET A 1 -24.93 -14.17 -35.78
CA MET A 1 -24.90 -13.34 -34.55
C MET A 1 -24.91 -11.88 -35.01
N SER A 2 -26.08 -11.25 -35.07
CA SER A 2 -26.25 -9.90 -35.65
C SER A 2 -25.72 -8.83 -34.72
N ILE A 3 -24.75 -8.05 -35.19
CA ILE A 3 -24.28 -6.82 -34.54
C ILE A 3 -25.20 -5.70 -35.01
N LYS A 4 -25.88 -5.01 -34.08
CA LYS A 4 -26.69 -3.82 -34.42
C LYS A 4 -25.77 -2.66 -34.84
N PRO A 5 -26.11 -1.90 -35.89
CA PRO A 5 -25.34 -0.74 -36.31
C PRO A 5 -25.65 0.45 -35.39
N GLY A 6 -24.69 0.89 -34.58
CA GLY A 6 -24.84 2.07 -33.72
C GLY A 6 -23.84 2.21 -32.57
N GLU A 7 -23.22 1.13 -32.10
CA GLU A 7 -22.19 1.18 -31.06
C GLU A 7 -20.94 0.44 -31.54
N LEU A 8 -19.99 1.17 -32.11
CA LEU A 8 -18.61 0.66 -32.27
C LEU A 8 -17.99 0.61 -30.88
N GLN A 9 -18.32 -0.43 -30.11
CA GLN A 9 -17.80 -0.62 -28.77
C GLN A 9 -16.32 -1.01 -28.86
N ILE A 10 -15.43 -0.05 -28.56
CA ILE A 10 -13.99 -0.29 -28.54
C ILE A 10 -13.69 -1.26 -27.39
N ARG A 11 -13.25 -2.48 -27.72
CA ARG A 11 -12.75 -3.43 -26.72
C ARG A 11 -11.29 -3.15 -26.43
N ASN A 12 -10.99 -2.79 -25.19
CA ASN A 12 -9.62 -2.62 -24.72
C ASN A 12 -9.14 -3.91 -24.02
N THR A 13 -7.92 -4.34 -24.29
CA THR A 13 -7.25 -5.47 -23.62
C THR A 13 -5.90 -4.98 -23.11
N VAL A 14 -5.67 -5.10 -21.81
CA VAL A 14 -4.40 -4.72 -21.19
C VAL A 14 -3.49 -5.94 -21.16
N LEU A 15 -2.26 -5.79 -21.68
CA LEU A 15 -1.27 -6.85 -21.77
C LEU A 15 -0.11 -6.57 -20.81
N ASP A 16 0.47 -7.64 -20.26
CA ASP A 16 1.73 -7.56 -19.51
C ASP A 16 2.87 -7.32 -20.51
N SER A 17 3.52 -6.16 -20.42
CA SER A 17 4.58 -5.77 -21.36
C SER A 17 5.77 -6.73 -21.34
N ALA A 18 6.07 -7.35 -20.19
CA ALA A 18 7.16 -8.30 -20.07
C ALA A 18 6.87 -9.65 -20.77
N SER A 19 5.58 -9.93 -21.02
CA SER A 19 5.15 -11.17 -21.69
C SER A 19 5.16 -11.07 -23.21
N ILE A 20 5.27 -9.86 -23.78
CA ILE A 20 5.28 -9.66 -25.23
C ILE A 20 6.67 -10.01 -25.78
N GLN A 21 6.73 -11.00 -26.65
CA GLN A 21 8.00 -11.43 -27.24
C GLN A 21 8.55 -10.37 -28.22
N VAL A 22 9.71 -9.80 -27.90
CA VAL A 22 10.43 -8.85 -28.75
C VAL A 22 11.58 -9.55 -29.47
N SER A 23 11.78 -9.25 -30.76
CA SER A 23 12.92 -9.77 -31.54
C SER A 23 14.24 -9.34 -30.92
N ARG A 24 15.12 -10.31 -30.64
CA ARG A 24 16.48 -10.08 -30.14
C ARG A 24 17.53 -9.95 -31.24
N ARG A 25 17.18 -10.23 -32.52
CA ARG A 25 18.10 -10.12 -33.66
C ARG A 25 18.28 -8.66 -34.08
N GLY A 26 19.44 -8.09 -33.73
CA GLY A 26 19.93 -6.78 -34.18
C GLY A 26 19.15 -5.57 -33.63
N ARG A 27 19.85 -4.47 -33.32
CA ARG A 27 19.21 -3.18 -32.96
C ARG A 27 18.50 -2.62 -34.19
N ARG A 28 17.22 -2.95 -34.38
CA ARG A 28 16.36 -2.18 -35.26
C ARG A 28 16.17 -0.78 -34.66
N VAL A 29 16.18 0.23 -35.52
CA VAL A 29 15.79 1.59 -35.14
C VAL A 29 14.32 1.54 -34.72
N LYS A 30 14.04 1.96 -33.49
CA LYS A 30 12.68 2.04 -32.98
C LYS A 30 11.91 3.10 -33.78
N THR A 31 10.77 2.72 -34.33
CA THR A 31 9.83 3.64 -34.97
C THR A 31 8.42 3.28 -34.50
N ASP A 32 7.58 4.28 -34.29
CA ASP A 32 6.19 4.07 -33.86
C ASP A 32 5.44 3.13 -34.82
N ARG A 33 5.77 3.20 -36.12
CA ARG A 33 5.25 2.28 -37.14
C ARG A 33 5.60 0.82 -36.85
N THR A 34 6.85 0.54 -36.51
CA THR A 34 7.32 -0.84 -36.27
C THR A 34 6.73 -1.40 -34.98
N ASP A 35 6.61 -0.55 -33.96
CA ASP A 35 6.00 -0.92 -32.68
C ASP A 35 4.49 -1.22 -32.85
N ALA A 36 3.77 -0.35 -33.57
CA ALA A 36 2.35 -0.57 -33.87
C ALA A 36 2.11 -1.86 -34.67
N GLN A 37 2.95 -2.15 -35.67
CA GLN A 37 2.90 -3.41 -36.42
C GLN A 37 3.12 -4.62 -35.51
N GLY A 38 4.04 -4.52 -34.54
CA GLY A 38 4.28 -5.56 -33.54
C GLY A 38 3.04 -5.81 -32.68
N LEU A 39 2.44 -4.75 -32.14
CA LEU A 39 1.23 -4.83 -31.31
C LEU A 39 0.03 -5.40 -32.07
N ILE A 40 -0.15 -5.04 -33.34
CA ILE A 40 -1.22 -5.61 -34.19
C ILE A 40 -1.06 -7.12 -34.35
N ARG A 41 0.17 -7.63 -34.50
CA ARG A 41 0.42 -9.08 -34.60
C ARG A 41 0.05 -9.79 -33.31
N VAL A 42 0.47 -9.25 -32.16
CA VAL A 42 0.12 -9.78 -30.84
C VAL A 42 -1.38 -9.81 -30.65
N LEU A 43 -2.07 -8.71 -30.95
CA LEU A 43 -3.52 -8.61 -30.83
C LEU A 43 -4.23 -9.63 -31.74
N THR A 44 -3.80 -9.75 -33.00
CA THR A 44 -4.37 -10.70 -33.97
C THR A 44 -4.21 -12.14 -33.48
N ALA A 45 -3.04 -12.51 -32.95
CA ALA A 45 -2.78 -13.84 -32.41
C ALA A 45 -3.65 -14.13 -31.17
N LEU A 46 -3.83 -13.15 -30.27
CA LEU A 46 -4.76 -13.27 -29.15
C LEU A 46 -6.21 -13.51 -29.60
N TYR A 47 -6.67 -12.79 -30.63
CA TYR A 47 -8.01 -13.02 -31.21
C TYR A 47 -8.16 -14.38 -31.89
N ARG A 48 -7.06 -15.00 -32.32
CA ARG A 48 -7.02 -16.38 -32.84
C ARG A 48 -6.93 -17.44 -31.74
N GLY A 49 -6.89 -17.04 -30.47
CA GLY A 49 -6.80 -17.95 -29.32
C GLY A 49 -5.36 -18.34 -28.93
N GLU A 50 -4.35 -17.69 -29.51
CA GLU A 50 -2.93 -17.96 -29.21
C GLU A 50 -2.50 -17.23 -27.92
N HIS A 51 -3.04 -17.63 -26.77
CA HIS A 51 -2.79 -16.95 -25.47
C HIS A 51 -1.35 -16.99 -24.97
N GLN A 52 -0.47 -17.75 -25.63
CA GLN A 52 0.96 -17.85 -25.32
C GLN A 52 1.80 -16.66 -25.84
N VAL A 53 1.24 -15.83 -26.75
CA VAL A 53 1.97 -14.69 -27.36
C VAL A 53 2.08 -13.47 -26.45
N ALA A 54 1.16 -13.32 -25.50
CA ALA A 54 1.14 -12.29 -24.47
C ALA A 54 0.14 -12.65 -23.37
N ARG A 55 0.45 -12.29 -22.13
CA ARG A 55 -0.44 -12.47 -20.98
C ARG A 55 -1.34 -11.26 -20.82
N THR A 56 -2.65 -11.49 -20.82
CA THR A 56 -3.64 -10.47 -20.48
C THR A 56 -3.61 -10.19 -18.98
N VAL A 57 -3.57 -8.90 -18.62
CA VAL A 57 -3.67 -8.44 -17.24
C VAL A 57 -5.13 -8.21 -16.90
N ARG A 58 -5.58 -8.77 -15.78
CA ARG A 58 -6.88 -8.42 -15.20
C ARG A 58 -6.78 -7.01 -14.62
N VAL A 59 -7.41 -6.05 -15.28
CA VAL A 59 -7.55 -4.69 -14.76
C VAL A 59 -8.58 -4.71 -13.62
N PRO A 60 -8.23 -4.27 -12.40
CA PRO A 60 -9.19 -4.14 -11.32
C PRO A 60 -10.30 -3.16 -11.68
N SER A 61 -11.52 -3.39 -11.20
CA SER A 61 -12.57 -2.38 -11.29
C SER A 61 -12.21 -1.13 -10.47
N PRO A 62 -12.81 0.04 -10.73
CA PRO A 62 -12.63 1.23 -9.90
C PRO A 62 -12.93 0.95 -8.41
N GLU A 63 -13.96 0.15 -8.12
CA GLU A 63 -14.31 -0.27 -6.76
C GLU A 63 -13.22 -1.17 -6.14
N GLU A 64 -12.70 -2.15 -6.89
CA GLU A 64 -11.61 -3.01 -6.42
C GLU A 64 -10.33 -2.22 -6.14
N GLU A 65 -10.04 -1.19 -6.94
CA GLU A 65 -8.91 -0.30 -6.69
C GLU A 65 -9.14 0.61 -5.48
N ASP A 66 -10.38 1.09 -5.30
CA ASP A 66 -10.74 1.89 -4.13
C ASP A 66 -10.63 1.11 -2.82
N HIS A 67 -11.04 -0.16 -2.82
CA HIS A 67 -10.87 -1.06 -1.68
C HIS A 67 -9.40 -1.22 -1.26
N LYS A 68 -8.45 -1.17 -2.20
CA LYS A 68 -7.01 -1.24 -1.88
C LYS A 68 -6.49 0.02 -1.19
N ARG A 69 -7.18 1.17 -1.29
CA ARG A 69 -6.75 2.42 -0.65
C ARG A 69 -6.65 2.27 0.86
N LEU A 70 -7.55 1.49 1.48
CA LEU A 70 -7.53 1.25 2.92
C LEU A 70 -6.26 0.51 3.36
N LEU A 71 -5.86 -0.55 2.65
CA LEU A 71 -4.63 -1.28 2.94
C LEU A 71 -3.39 -0.39 2.74
N ARG A 72 -3.35 0.40 1.67
CA ARG A 72 -2.26 1.36 1.42
C ARG A 72 -2.21 2.46 2.49
N GLY A 73 -3.37 2.95 2.91
CA GLY A 73 -3.51 3.93 3.99
C GLY A 73 -2.96 3.39 5.30
N ARG A 74 -3.31 2.15 5.65
CA ARG A 74 -2.74 1.43 6.80
C ARG A 74 -1.23 1.34 6.73
N ASP A 75 -0.68 0.93 5.58
CA ASP A 75 0.78 0.80 5.40
C ASP A 75 1.50 2.15 5.55
N ASN A 76 0.91 3.23 5.03
CA ASN A 76 1.45 4.57 5.20
C ASN A 76 1.45 5.00 6.68
N LEU A 77 0.35 4.78 7.41
CA LEU A 77 0.28 5.06 8.84
C LEU A 77 1.27 4.23 9.66
N LEU A 78 1.49 2.97 9.28
CA LEU A 78 2.52 2.12 9.91
C LEU A 78 3.93 2.69 9.70
N ARG A 79 4.25 3.18 8.50
CA ARG A 79 5.55 3.83 8.24
C ARG A 79 5.73 5.08 9.09
N GLU A 80 4.71 5.93 9.21
CA GLU A 80 4.78 7.12 10.07
C GLU A 80 4.89 6.74 11.55
N ARG A 81 4.16 5.71 12.02
CA ARG A 81 4.31 5.19 13.38
C ARG A 81 5.76 4.78 13.67
N ILE A 82 6.37 4.01 12.76
CA ILE A 82 7.77 3.57 12.88
C ILE A 82 8.71 4.77 12.90
N ARG A 83 8.50 5.74 12.00
CA ARG A 83 9.29 6.96 11.91
C ARG A 83 9.31 7.75 13.22
N HIS A 84 8.14 8.06 13.78
CA HIS A 84 8.05 8.83 15.03
C HIS A 84 8.56 8.04 16.24
N ALA A 85 8.27 6.73 16.32
CA ALA A 85 8.81 5.88 17.39
C ALA A 85 10.36 5.84 17.35
N ASN A 86 10.94 5.70 16.16
CA ASN A 86 12.39 5.69 15.99
C ASN A 86 13.00 7.06 16.24
N ARG A 87 12.32 8.15 15.86
CA ARG A 87 12.77 9.52 16.15
C ARG A 87 12.88 9.74 17.66
N ILE A 88 11.84 9.39 18.42
CA ILE A 88 11.84 9.48 19.89
C ILE A 88 12.96 8.61 20.48
N ARG A 89 13.07 7.35 20.04
CA ARG A 89 14.11 6.44 20.52
C ARG A 89 15.52 6.98 20.24
N GLY A 90 15.75 7.55 19.07
CA GLY A 90 17.02 8.19 18.71
C GLY A 90 17.34 9.38 19.61
N LEU A 91 16.37 10.28 19.85
CA LEU A 91 16.55 11.43 20.75
C LEU A 91 16.90 11.01 22.19
N LEU A 92 16.28 9.94 22.68
CA LEU A 92 16.56 9.38 24.01
C LEU A 92 17.93 8.69 24.07
N ASN A 93 18.27 7.89 23.06
CA ASN A 93 19.54 7.18 22.98
C ASN A 93 20.74 8.14 22.95
N LEU A 94 20.63 9.29 22.28
CA LEU A 94 21.66 10.33 22.27
C LEU A 94 21.94 10.92 23.66
N GLN A 95 21.02 10.74 24.61
CA GLN A 95 21.17 11.16 26.01
C GLN A 95 21.48 9.99 26.94
N GLY A 96 21.80 8.80 26.42
CA GLY A 96 22.08 7.59 27.21
C GLY A 96 20.85 6.93 27.83
N VAL A 97 19.64 7.23 27.33
CA VAL A 97 18.39 6.65 27.84
C VAL A 97 17.90 5.55 26.90
N HIS A 98 18.07 4.29 27.29
CA HIS A 98 17.75 3.11 26.45
C HIS A 98 16.53 2.30 26.91
N HIS A 99 16.06 2.50 28.14
CA HIS A 99 15.01 1.68 28.75
C HIS A 99 13.58 2.10 28.39
N ILE A 100 13.41 3.19 27.65
CA ILE A 100 12.09 3.74 27.27
C ILE A 100 11.73 3.27 25.86
N ASP A 101 10.59 2.58 25.72
CA ASP A 101 10.04 2.19 24.43
C ASP A 101 8.76 3.00 24.09
N PRO A 102 8.78 3.85 23.05
CA PRO A 102 7.63 4.66 22.62
C PRO A 102 6.41 3.85 22.14
N ASN A 103 6.58 2.54 21.93
CA ASN A 103 5.49 1.65 21.57
C ASN A 103 4.70 1.13 22.77
N ARG A 104 5.30 1.10 23.97
CA ARG A 104 4.63 0.64 25.19
C ARG A 104 3.50 1.59 25.60
N ARG A 105 2.52 1.03 26.31
CA ARG A 105 1.45 1.81 26.93
C ARG A 105 2.05 2.74 27.99
N ASP A 106 1.53 3.97 28.05
CA ASP A 106 1.90 4.97 29.06
C ASP A 106 3.41 5.27 29.18
N TRP A 107 4.19 5.03 28.12
CA TRP A 107 5.64 5.27 28.09
C TRP A 107 6.02 6.73 28.41
N THR A 108 5.12 7.67 28.13
CA THR A 108 5.31 9.10 28.42
C THR A 108 5.39 9.38 29.92
N ALA A 109 4.86 8.50 30.78
CA ALA A 109 5.03 8.60 32.23
C ALA A 109 6.50 8.46 32.64
N ALA A 110 7.28 7.64 31.93
CA ALA A 110 8.72 7.47 32.16
C ALA A 110 9.55 8.71 31.81
N LEU A 111 8.98 9.70 31.12
CA LEU A 111 9.64 10.98 30.86
C LEU A 111 9.63 11.92 32.08
N LYS A 112 8.81 11.63 33.09
CA LYS A 112 8.74 12.44 34.32
C LYS A 112 10.05 12.29 35.10
N LYS A 113 10.69 13.41 35.43
CA LYS A 113 11.97 13.46 36.17
C LYS A 113 13.11 12.68 35.48
N LEU A 114 13.04 12.55 34.15
CA LEU A 114 14.08 11.87 33.38
C LEU A 114 15.43 12.60 33.56
N ARG A 115 16.49 11.80 33.71
CA ARG A 115 17.89 12.26 33.69
C ARG A 115 18.59 11.62 32.51
N THR A 116 19.65 12.26 32.04
CA THR A 116 20.54 11.68 31.04
C THR A 116 21.35 10.52 31.66
N GLY A 117 21.93 9.66 30.83
CA GLY A 117 22.71 8.50 31.28
C GLY A 117 23.94 8.85 32.09
N ASP A 118 24.49 10.05 31.90
CA ASP A 118 25.58 10.64 32.70
C ASP A 118 25.08 11.42 33.93
N GLY A 119 23.79 11.31 34.27
CA GLY A 119 23.21 11.84 35.50
C GLY A 119 22.84 13.33 35.47
N ARG A 120 23.01 14.04 34.34
CA ARG A 120 22.57 15.44 34.22
C ARG A 120 21.04 15.57 34.13
N ALA A 121 20.54 16.77 34.37
CA ALA A 121 19.14 17.10 34.11
C ALA A 121 18.87 17.00 32.60
N PHE A 122 17.73 16.43 32.22
CA PHE A 122 17.40 16.25 30.81
C PHE A 122 17.16 17.61 30.12
N PRO A 123 17.73 17.88 28.93
CA PRO A 123 17.62 19.19 28.29
C PRO A 123 16.18 19.60 27.99
N ASN A 124 15.81 20.84 28.36
CA ASN A 124 14.43 21.32 28.27
C ASN A 124 13.88 21.38 26.83
N GLN A 125 14.67 21.84 25.87
CA GLN A 125 14.23 21.92 24.47
C GLN A 125 14.08 20.54 23.83
N LEU A 126 14.99 19.61 24.15
CA LEU A 126 14.90 18.22 23.72
C LEU A 126 13.64 17.54 24.29
N MET A 127 13.33 17.78 25.57
CA MET A 127 12.08 17.30 26.17
C MET A 127 10.84 17.85 25.48
N ARG A 128 10.85 19.15 25.09
CA ARG A 128 9.75 19.74 24.30
C ARG A 128 9.62 19.09 22.93
N GLU A 129 10.73 18.78 22.27
CA GLU A 129 10.73 18.07 20.99
C GLU A 129 10.14 16.65 21.14
N ILE A 130 10.62 15.86 22.10
CA ILE A 130 10.09 14.53 22.39
C ILE A 130 8.58 14.58 22.68
N ARG A 131 8.10 15.59 23.40
CA ARG A 131 6.66 15.76 23.67
C ARG A 131 5.84 16.07 22.42
N ARG A 132 6.39 16.82 21.45
CA ARG A 132 5.71 17.04 20.15
C ARG A 132 5.65 15.75 19.34
N GLU A 133 6.78 15.04 19.25
CA GLU A 133 6.85 13.72 18.60
C GLU A 133 5.88 12.71 19.25
N ALA A 134 5.76 12.71 20.58
CA ALA A 134 4.81 11.86 21.29
C ALA A 134 3.35 12.16 20.93
N LYS A 135 3.00 13.43 20.72
CA LYS A 135 1.65 13.82 20.27
C LYS A 135 1.37 13.31 18.86
N LEU A 136 2.33 13.45 17.94
CA LEU A 136 2.22 12.92 16.57
C LEU A 136 2.06 11.40 16.58
N LEU A 137 2.90 10.70 17.33
CA LEU A 137 2.81 9.24 17.47
C LEU A 137 1.45 8.80 18.04
N ALA A 138 0.91 9.52 19.03
CA ALA A 138 -0.40 9.22 19.59
C ALA A 138 -1.52 9.42 18.56
N GLN A 139 -1.47 10.49 17.76
CA GLN A 139 -2.43 10.73 16.69
C GLN A 139 -2.39 9.60 15.66
N ILE A 140 -1.20 9.20 15.20
CA ILE A 140 -1.03 8.13 14.22
C ILE A 140 -1.53 6.80 14.75
N LYS A 141 -1.26 6.47 16.03
CA LYS A 141 -1.79 5.24 16.65
C LYS A 141 -3.32 5.22 16.65
N ARG A 142 -3.98 6.37 16.87
CA ARG A 142 -5.45 6.48 16.79
C ARG A 142 -5.96 6.25 15.37
N MET A 143 -5.42 6.97 14.39
CA MET A 143 -5.80 6.81 12.98
C MET A 143 -5.55 5.38 12.47
N LEU A 144 -4.45 4.76 12.90
CA LEU A 144 -4.15 3.38 12.54
C LEU A 144 -5.21 2.41 13.09
N ALA A 145 -5.64 2.61 14.35
CA ALA A 145 -6.69 1.80 14.95
C ALA A 145 -8.05 1.98 14.25
N GLU A 146 -8.37 3.21 13.82
CA GLU A 146 -9.57 3.50 13.02
C GLU A 146 -9.56 2.71 11.70
N VAL A 147 -8.46 2.80 10.94
CA VAL A 147 -8.32 2.07 9.67
C VAL A 147 -8.32 0.55 9.88
N GLU A 148 -7.69 0.05 10.95
CA GLU A 148 -7.71 -1.38 11.28
C GLU A 148 -9.12 -1.87 11.64
N ALA A 149 -9.92 -1.05 12.30
CA ALA A 149 -11.32 -1.35 12.59
C ALA A 149 -12.18 -1.38 11.32
N GLU A 150 -11.95 -0.46 10.38
CA GLU A 150 -12.61 -0.45 9.07
C GLU A 150 -12.30 -1.72 8.27
N ILE A 151 -11.02 -2.10 8.19
CA ILE A 151 -10.58 -3.34 7.53
C ILE A 151 -11.23 -4.57 8.17
N ALA A 152 -11.26 -4.64 9.50
CA ALA A 152 -11.91 -5.74 10.22
C ALA A 152 -13.44 -5.77 9.98
N GLY A 153 -14.06 -4.61 9.76
CA GLY A 153 -15.45 -4.51 9.30
C GLY A 153 -15.66 -5.15 7.93
N MET A 154 -14.84 -4.77 6.94
CA MET A 154 -14.92 -5.31 5.57
C MET A 154 -14.73 -6.82 5.51
N ILE A 155 -13.77 -7.36 6.27
CA ILE A 155 -13.51 -8.81 6.31
C ILE A 155 -14.73 -9.55 6.88
N ARG A 156 -15.33 -9.05 7.95
CA ARG A 156 -16.55 -9.65 8.53
C ARG A 156 -17.72 -9.63 7.56
N ASP A 157 -17.91 -8.54 6.83
CA ASP A 157 -19.02 -8.43 5.88
C ASP A 157 -18.82 -9.30 4.64
N THR A 158 -17.58 -9.45 4.17
CA THR A 158 -17.27 -10.38 3.07
C THR A 158 -17.47 -11.84 3.49
N ASP A 159 -17.14 -12.21 4.72
CA ASP A 159 -17.36 -13.57 5.22
C ASP A 159 -18.86 -13.90 5.40
N LYS A 160 -19.65 -12.96 5.93
CA LYS A 160 -21.12 -13.09 5.99
C LYS A 160 -21.77 -13.29 4.63
N ARG A 161 -21.26 -12.61 3.58
CA ARG A 161 -21.77 -12.78 2.20
C ARG A 161 -21.39 -14.13 1.60
N ARG A 162 -20.25 -14.71 1.98
CA ARG A 162 -19.81 -16.04 1.53
C ARG A 162 -20.52 -17.18 2.24
N HIS A 163 -20.88 -16.99 3.51
CA HIS A 163 -21.61 -17.95 4.33
C HIS A 163 -22.96 -17.37 4.77
N PRO A 164 -23.93 -17.17 3.85
CA PRO A 164 -25.29 -16.84 4.25
C PRO A 164 -25.80 -18.04 5.05
N ALA A 165 -26.15 -17.80 6.31
CA ALA A 165 -26.50 -18.86 7.24
C ALA A 165 -27.49 -19.86 6.63
N GLN A 166 -27.11 -21.15 6.66
CA GLN A 166 -28.06 -22.25 6.76
C GLN A 166 -28.87 -22.01 8.05
N ARG A 167 -29.95 -21.23 7.97
CA ARG A 167 -30.96 -21.19 9.02
C ARG A 167 -32.02 -22.22 8.64
N GLY A 168 -31.99 -23.33 9.38
CA GLY A 168 -33.01 -24.39 9.38
C GLY A 168 -34.41 -23.81 9.58
N LYS A 169 -35.39 -24.33 8.84
CA LYS A 169 -36.32 -25.40 9.23
C LYS A 169 -37.29 -24.95 10.30
#